data_AF-A0A524D8F3-F1
#
_entry.id   AF-A0A524D8F3-F1
#
_cell.length_a   1.000
_cell.length_b   1.000
_cell.length_c   1.000
_cell.angle_alpha   90.00
_cell.angle_beta   90.00
_cell.angle_gamma   90.00
#
_symmetry.space_group_name_H-M   'P 1'
#
loop_
_entity.id
_entity.type
_entity.pdbx_description
1 polymer ?
#
loop_
_entity_poly.entity_id
_entity_poly.type
_entity_poly.pdbx_seq_one_letter_code
_entity_poly.pdbx_strand_id
1 'polypeptide(L)'
;MFEIDEKGRVLCKNHSNYDYLIRPRDYFQDLYLDAELTCKTCSHYENNECYFSKTRIDEIINKGLKKTYLCRLCGKRIDRMLSIIHKLYYKEIYDVEMPLICCDCYEKIKTNEFLTYSKKMTDFYLLNIVISIFFLCYFAFFLLIFDLEPTSYYILIIVICFIVSVVFRKCIKKLRHFYFGIKYYKKHFPNQKSKE
;
A
#
# COMPACT_ATOMS: atom_id res chain seq x y z
N MET A 1 0.44 -4.60 25.21
CA MET A 1 1.54 -3.85 24.54
C MET A 1 1.60 -4.26 23.06
N PHE A 2 1.92 -3.38 22.11
CA PHE A 2 2.10 -3.75 20.70
C PHE A 2 3.55 -4.15 20.42
N GLU A 3 3.75 -5.03 19.44
CA GLU A 3 5.07 -5.36 18.92
C GLU A 3 5.06 -5.28 17.39
N ILE A 4 6.18 -4.88 16.80
CA ILE A 4 6.37 -4.90 15.34
C ILE A 4 7.30 -6.07 15.05
N ASP A 5 6.82 -7.05 14.29
CA ASP A 5 7.64 -8.20 13.94
C ASP A 5 8.67 -7.88 12.85
N GLU A 6 9.48 -8.87 12.48
CA GLU A 6 10.53 -8.70 11.49
C GLU A 6 10.03 -8.29 10.10
N LYS A 7 8.78 -8.60 9.77
CA LYS A 7 8.10 -8.29 8.51
C LYS A 7 7.40 -6.92 8.56
N GLY A 8 7.39 -6.25 9.71
CA GLY A 8 6.71 -4.97 9.91
C GLY A 8 5.21 -5.10 10.20
N ARG A 9 4.72 -6.30 10.57
CA ARG A 9 3.36 -6.50 11.05
C ARG A 9 3.25 -5.98 12.47
N VAL A 10 2.15 -5.30 12.77
CA VAL A 10 1.85 -4.87 14.13
C VAL A 10 1.05 -5.97 14.81
N LEU A 11 1.60 -6.54 15.87
CA LEU A 11 1.05 -7.65 16.63
C LEU A 11 0.54 -7.21 17.98
N CYS A 12 -0.45 -7.95 18.48
CA CYS A 12 -0.99 -7.76 19.82
C CYS A 12 -0.45 -8.77 20.82
N LYS A 13 0.33 -8.33 21.82
CA LYS A 13 0.84 -9.25 22.87
C LYS A 13 -0.26 -9.88 23.72
N ASN A 14 -1.42 -9.23 23.80
CA ASN A 14 -2.57 -9.73 24.52
C ASN A 14 -3.41 -10.70 23.65
N HIS A 15 -2.96 -11.09 22.46
CA HIS A 15 -3.71 -12.05 21.66
C HIS A 15 -3.65 -13.44 22.30
N SER A 16 -4.79 -14.13 22.41
CA SER A 16 -4.89 -15.45 23.07
C SER A 16 -3.92 -16.48 22.46
N ASN A 17 -3.77 -16.42 21.13
CA ASN A 17 -2.84 -17.27 20.36
C ASN A 17 -1.52 -16.57 20.00
N TYR A 18 -1.02 -15.62 20.80
CA TYR A 18 0.17 -14.82 20.47
C TYR A 18 1.37 -15.68 20.04
N ASP A 19 1.68 -16.74 20.79
CA ASP A 19 2.81 -17.63 20.52
C ASP A 19 2.70 -18.37 19.18
N TYR A 20 1.49 -18.58 18.68
CA TYR A 20 1.25 -19.12 17.34
C TYR A 20 1.38 -18.04 16.27
N LEU A 21 0.96 -16.80 16.55
CA LEU A 21 1.01 -15.68 15.61
C LEU A 21 2.45 -15.23 15.29
N ILE A 22 3.38 -15.34 16.24
CA ILE A 22 4.77 -14.89 16.07
C ILE A 22 5.68 -15.89 15.33
N ARG A 23 5.22 -17.12 15.08
CA ARG A 23 6.08 -18.17 14.48
C ARG A 23 6.47 -17.83 13.04
N PRO A 24 7.73 -18.12 12.62
CA PRO A 24 8.14 -17.97 11.23
C PRO A 24 7.30 -18.88 10.33
N ARG A 25 6.80 -18.34 9.22
CA ARG A 25 5.93 -19.07 8.28
C ARG A 25 6.26 -18.76 6.83
N ASP A 26 5.84 -19.68 5.97
CA ASP A 26 5.90 -19.50 4.51
C ASP A 26 4.93 -18.41 4.04
N TYR A 27 5.08 -18.00 2.77
CA TYR A 27 4.29 -16.92 2.19
C TYR A 27 2.77 -17.18 2.22
N PHE A 28 2.34 -18.41 1.97
CA PHE A 28 0.91 -18.73 1.89
C PHE A 28 0.26 -18.70 3.27
N GLN A 29 0.95 -19.21 4.29
CA GLN A 29 0.45 -19.22 5.65
C GLN A 29 0.35 -17.81 6.27
N ASP A 30 1.22 -16.87 5.88
CA ASP A 30 1.09 -15.47 6.31
C ASP A 30 -0.22 -14.83 5.85
N LEU A 31 -0.71 -15.21 4.66
CA LEU A 31 -1.94 -14.66 4.10
C LEU A 31 -3.16 -15.07 4.93
N TYR A 32 -3.21 -16.33 5.37
CA TYR A 32 -4.27 -16.82 6.26
C TYR A 32 -4.14 -16.21 7.65
N LEU A 33 -2.92 -16.03 8.13
CA LEU A 33 -2.67 -15.47 9.45
C LEU A 33 -3.12 -14.01 9.58
N ASP A 34 -2.94 -13.20 8.54
CA ASP A 34 -3.36 -11.79 8.57
C ASP A 34 -4.88 -11.65 8.87
N ALA A 35 -5.70 -12.66 8.53
CA ALA A 35 -7.12 -12.71 8.88
C ALA A 35 -7.37 -13.09 10.35
N GLU A 36 -6.51 -13.92 10.95
CA GLU A 36 -6.56 -14.28 12.37
C GLU A 36 -5.97 -13.19 13.26
N LEU A 37 -5.16 -12.29 12.70
CA LEU A 37 -4.47 -11.22 13.39
C LEU A 37 -5.34 -9.96 13.58
N THR A 38 -6.58 -10.13 14.02
CA THR A 38 -7.50 -9.02 14.28
C THR A 38 -7.80 -8.88 15.77
N CYS A 39 -8.26 -7.71 16.19
CA CYS A 39 -8.74 -7.56 17.57
C CYS A 39 -9.98 -8.44 17.84
N LYS A 40 -10.81 -8.74 16.83
CA LYS A 40 -12.05 -9.50 16.99
C LYS A 40 -11.82 -10.97 17.33
N THR A 41 -10.67 -11.52 16.96
CA THR A 41 -10.26 -12.90 17.24
C THR A 41 -9.53 -13.03 18.58
N CYS A 42 -9.29 -11.91 19.27
CA CYS A 42 -8.65 -11.89 20.58
C CYS A 42 -9.67 -12.07 21.70
N SER A 43 -9.42 -12.95 22.66
CA SER A 43 -10.29 -13.13 23.85
C SER A 43 -10.44 -11.85 24.68
N HIS A 44 -9.46 -10.95 24.66
CA HIS A 44 -9.50 -9.68 25.39
C HIS A 44 -10.43 -8.63 24.77
N TYR A 45 -10.89 -8.83 23.53
CA TYR A 45 -11.84 -7.93 22.90
C TYR A 45 -13.20 -7.95 23.60
N GLU A 46 -13.64 -9.10 24.11
CA GLU A 46 -14.90 -9.20 24.86
C GLU A 46 -14.84 -8.50 26.22
N ASN A 47 -13.66 -8.45 26.86
CA ASN A 47 -13.47 -7.84 28.17
C ASN A 47 -13.04 -6.37 28.12
N ASN A 48 -13.00 -5.73 26.94
CA ASN A 48 -12.43 -4.38 26.73
C ASN A 48 -10.97 -4.21 27.19
N GLU A 49 -10.22 -5.31 27.32
CA GLU A 49 -8.82 -5.32 27.74
C GLU A 49 -7.85 -5.21 26.54
N CYS A 50 -8.39 -4.95 25.35
CA CYS A 50 -7.61 -4.62 24.18
C CYS A 50 -7.16 -3.15 24.23
N TYR A 51 -6.48 -2.68 23.18
CA TYR A 51 -5.95 -1.31 23.08
C TYR A 51 -7.01 -0.21 23.16
N PHE A 52 -8.21 -0.56 22.71
CA PHE A 52 -9.40 0.27 22.80
C PHE A 52 -10.54 -0.61 23.28
N SER A 53 -11.61 0.04 23.79
CA SER A 53 -12.85 -0.67 24.06
C SER A 53 -13.38 -1.36 22.80
N LYS A 54 -14.12 -2.44 22.99
CA LYS A 54 -14.85 -3.18 21.95
C LYS A 54 -15.60 -2.25 21.01
N THR A 55 -16.39 -1.34 21.59
CA THR A 55 -17.18 -0.33 20.87
C THR A 55 -16.31 0.56 19.99
N ARG A 56 -15.17 1.03 20.51
CA ARG A 56 -14.25 1.89 19.77
C ARG A 56 -13.56 1.13 18.64
N ILE A 57 -13.18 -0.14 18.85
CA ILE A 57 -12.60 -0.99 17.81
C ILE A 57 -13.60 -1.23 16.68
N ASP A 58 -14.86 -1.53 17.01
CA ASP A 58 -15.92 -1.71 16.01
C ASP A 58 -16.18 -0.44 15.22
N GLU A 59 -16.19 0.73 15.87
CA GLU A 59 -16.26 2.01 15.15
C GLU A 59 -15.09 2.19 14.18
N ILE A 60 -13.87 1.87 14.61
CA ILE A 60 -12.67 1.98 13.76
C ILE A 60 -12.78 1.04 12.57
N ILE A 61 -13.23 -0.20 12.76
CA ILE A 61 -13.43 -1.18 11.68
C ILE A 61 -14.53 -0.69 10.73
N ASN A 62 -15.67 -0.28 11.25
CA ASN A 62 -16.81 0.18 10.46
C ASN A 62 -16.47 1.45 9.64
N LYS A 63 -15.73 2.38 10.24
CA LYS A 63 -15.19 3.56 9.53
C LYS A 63 -14.07 3.18 8.57
N GLY A 64 -13.23 2.24 8.95
CA GLY A 64 -12.08 1.77 8.17
C GLY A 64 -12.47 1.01 6.91
N LEU A 65 -13.57 0.27 6.94
CA LEU A 65 -14.18 -0.34 5.74
C LEU A 65 -14.57 0.72 4.70
N LYS A 66 -14.90 1.94 5.14
CA LYS A 66 -15.25 3.08 4.26
C LYS A 66 -14.04 3.92 3.83
N LYS A 67 -12.88 3.80 4.49
CA LYS A 67 -11.70 4.65 4.24
C LYS A 67 -10.51 3.82 3.75
N THR A 68 -9.94 4.20 2.60
CA THR A 68 -8.70 3.58 2.12
C THR A 68 -7.50 4.10 2.92
N TYR A 69 -6.98 3.29 3.85
CA TYR A 69 -5.68 3.55 4.46
C TYR A 69 -4.58 3.22 3.45
N LEU A 70 -3.68 4.17 3.22
CA LEU A 70 -2.62 4.04 2.24
C LEU A 70 -1.25 4.04 2.92
N CYS A 71 -0.35 3.21 2.40
CA CYS A 71 1.06 3.25 2.73
C CYS A 71 1.62 4.64 2.42
N ARG A 72 2.29 5.24 3.40
CA ARG A 72 2.91 6.57 3.30
C ARG A 72 4.02 6.63 2.24
N LEU A 73 4.61 5.48 1.91
CA LEU A 73 5.74 5.38 0.99
C LEU A 73 5.33 5.04 -0.45
N CYS A 74 4.51 4.02 -0.66
CA CYS A 74 4.18 3.54 -2.02
C CYS A 74 2.71 3.77 -2.41
N GLY A 75 1.87 4.25 -1.48
CA GLY A 75 0.45 4.45 -1.73
C GLY A 75 -0.35 3.17 -1.99
N LYS A 76 0.19 1.98 -1.67
CA LYS A 76 -0.59 0.73 -1.63
C LYS A 76 -1.64 0.82 -0.52
N ARG A 77 -2.80 0.21 -0.73
CA ARG A 77 -3.82 0.07 0.31
C ARG A 77 -3.26 -0.83 1.41
N ILE A 78 -3.55 -0.46 2.66
CA ILE A 78 -3.31 -1.27 3.84
C ILE A 78 -4.68 -1.58 4.41
N ASP A 79 -4.98 -2.86 4.51
CA ASP A 79 -6.21 -3.44 5.06
C ASP A 79 -5.98 -4.14 6.40
N ARG A 80 -4.73 -4.20 6.87
CA ARG A 80 -4.37 -4.76 8.18
C ARG A 80 -4.87 -3.89 9.32
N MET A 81 -5.89 -4.38 10.01
CA MET A 81 -6.58 -3.64 11.06
C MET A 81 -5.69 -3.30 12.26
N LEU A 82 -4.81 -4.20 12.70
CA LEU A 82 -3.93 -3.90 13.84
C LEU A 82 -2.94 -2.77 13.55
N SER A 83 -2.40 -2.65 12.34
CA SER A 83 -1.56 -1.52 11.95
C SER A 83 -2.31 -0.19 12.00
N ILE A 84 -3.58 -0.20 11.59
CA ILE A 84 -4.46 0.98 11.66
C ILE A 84 -4.78 1.34 13.11
N ILE A 85 -5.18 0.35 13.91
CA ILE A 85 -5.51 0.52 15.33
C ILE A 85 -4.30 1.03 16.10
N HIS A 86 -3.11 0.46 15.87
CA HIS A 86 -1.87 0.90 16.49
C HIS A 86 -1.57 2.37 16.18
N LYS A 87 -1.69 2.79 14.92
CA LYS A 87 -1.54 4.20 14.55
C LYS A 87 -2.52 5.09 15.32
N LEU A 88 -3.78 4.70 15.41
CA LEU A 88 -4.81 5.48 16.10
C LEU A 88 -4.55 5.52 17.60
N TYR A 89 -4.18 4.39 18.20
CA TYR A 89 -3.83 4.28 19.61
C TYR A 89 -2.66 5.20 19.98
N TYR A 90 -1.59 5.20 19.19
CA TYR A 90 -0.46 6.09 19.43
C TYR A 90 -0.82 7.57 19.31
N LYS A 91 -1.71 7.90 18.37
CA LYS A 91 -2.19 9.27 18.22
C LYS A 91 -3.10 9.68 19.37
N GLU A 92 -4.03 8.83 19.80
CA GLU A 92 -5.02 9.19 20.83
C GLU A 92 -4.42 9.20 22.24
N ILE A 93 -3.52 8.27 22.55
CA ILE A 93 -2.97 8.10 23.91
C ILE A 93 -1.67 8.87 24.11
N TYR A 94 -0.82 8.93 23.09
CA TYR A 94 0.52 9.53 23.20
C TYR A 94 0.72 10.79 22.35
N ASP A 95 -0.30 11.22 21.60
CA ASP A 95 -0.21 12.31 20.61
C ASP A 95 0.91 12.13 19.57
N VAL A 96 1.24 10.87 19.24
CA VAL A 96 2.29 10.53 18.29
C VAL A 96 1.69 10.14 16.93
N GLU A 97 2.03 10.90 15.88
CA GLU A 97 1.62 10.58 14.51
C GLU A 97 2.47 9.47 13.88
N MET A 98 2.01 8.23 14.00
CA MET A 98 2.66 7.07 13.36
C MET A 98 2.32 6.97 11.86
N PRO A 99 3.32 6.75 10.97
CA PRO A 99 3.07 6.49 9.56
C PRO A 99 2.53 5.06 9.36
N LEU A 100 1.64 4.89 8.38
CA LEU A 100 1.29 3.55 7.91
C LEU A 100 2.27 3.14 6.82
N ILE A 101 2.96 2.02 7.02
CA ILE A 101 3.94 1.47 6.08
C ILE A 101 3.52 0.01 5.82
N CYS A 102 3.48 -0.41 4.55
CA CYS A 102 3.18 -1.81 4.20
C CYS A 102 4.43 -2.69 4.36
N CYS A 103 4.23 -4.02 4.48
CA CYS A 103 5.33 -5.00 4.59
C CYS A 103 6.45 -4.77 3.59
N ASP A 104 6.15 -4.74 2.29
CA ASP A 104 7.18 -4.61 1.25
C ASP A 104 8.04 -3.35 1.46
N CYS A 105 7.41 -2.24 1.86
CA CYS A 105 8.13 -1.00 2.11
C CYS A 105 8.94 -1.06 3.39
N TYR A 106 8.40 -1.67 4.45
CA TYR A 106 9.08 -1.84 5.72
C TYR A 106 10.32 -2.73 5.56
N GLU A 107 10.19 -3.85 4.86
CA GLU A 107 11.29 -4.76 4.55
C GLU A 107 12.40 -4.04 3.77
N LYS A 108 12.05 -3.27 2.74
CA LYS A 108 13.03 -2.47 1.98
C LYS A 108 13.66 -1.34 2.79
N ILE A 109 12.99 -0.82 3.81
CA ILE A 109 13.62 0.09 4.79
C ILE A 109 14.60 -0.68 5.66
N LYS A 110 14.21 -1.86 6.18
CA LYS A 110 15.07 -2.69 7.04
C LYS A 110 16.35 -3.13 6.32
N THR A 111 16.26 -3.44 5.03
CA THR A 111 17.41 -3.82 4.19
C THR A 111 18.14 -2.64 3.53
N ASN A 112 17.76 -1.39 3.82
CA ASN A 112 18.30 -0.17 3.18
C ASN A 112 18.12 -0.11 1.64
N GLU A 113 17.27 -0.93 1.06
CA GLU A 113 17.03 -1.01 -0.39
C GLU A 113 15.88 -0.11 -0.88
N PHE A 114 15.22 0.63 0.01
CA PHE A 114 14.00 1.38 -0.31
C PHE A 114 14.17 2.38 -1.46
N LEU A 115 15.30 3.10 -1.50
CA LEU A 115 15.57 4.07 -2.57
C LEU A 115 15.77 3.38 -3.93
N THR A 116 16.54 2.28 -3.95
CA THR A 116 16.77 1.46 -5.16
C THR A 116 15.46 0.86 -5.66
N TYR A 117 14.64 0.31 -4.77
CA TYR A 117 13.31 -0.19 -5.09
C TYR A 117 12.40 0.90 -5.66
N SER A 118 12.35 2.06 -5.01
CA SER A 118 11.49 3.19 -5.42
C SER A 118 11.92 3.76 -6.77
N LYS A 119 13.22 3.79 -7.06
CA LYS A 119 13.75 4.19 -8.37
C LYS A 119 13.30 3.21 -9.46
N LYS A 120 13.52 1.90 -9.27
CA LYS A 120 13.08 0.86 -10.22
C LYS A 120 11.58 0.93 -10.51
N MET A 121 10.76 1.12 -9.48
CA MET A 121 9.31 1.28 -9.64
C MET A 121 8.96 2.56 -10.40
N THR A 122 9.63 3.68 -10.11
CA THR A 122 9.44 4.95 -10.82
C THR A 122 9.78 4.79 -12.31
N ASP A 123 10.92 4.19 -12.62
CA ASP A 123 11.37 3.94 -14.00
C ASP A 123 10.37 3.04 -14.75
N PHE A 124 9.84 1.99 -14.10
CA PHE A 124 8.80 1.14 -14.66
C PHE A 124 7.54 1.92 -15.03
N TYR A 125 7.02 2.78 -14.14
CA TYR A 125 5.81 3.57 -14.45
C TYR A 125 6.06 4.64 -15.52
N LEU A 126 7.25 5.24 -15.57
CA LEU A 126 7.63 6.16 -16.63
C LEU A 126 7.70 5.45 -17.99
N LEU A 127 8.31 4.26 -18.05
CA LEU A 127 8.34 3.45 -19.26
C LEU A 127 6.93 3.09 -19.75
N ASN A 128 6.03 2.69 -18.85
CA ASN A 128 4.63 2.42 -19.20
C ASN A 128 3.92 3.66 -19.76
N ILE A 129 4.22 4.86 -19.26
CA ILE A 129 3.70 6.11 -19.81
C ILE A 129 4.21 6.32 -21.23
N VAL A 130 5.52 6.18 -21.46
CA VAL A 130 6.13 6.35 -22.78
C VAL A 130 5.55 5.34 -23.78
N ILE A 131 5.42 4.08 -23.40
CA ILE A 131 4.80 3.03 -24.21
C ILE A 131 3.34 3.38 -24.54
N SER A 132 2.58 3.88 -23.57
CA SER A 132 1.19 4.28 -23.78
C SER A 132 1.07 5.42 -24.80
N ILE A 133 1.98 6.40 -24.75
CA ILE A 133 2.05 7.50 -25.73
C ILE A 133 2.45 6.96 -27.10
N PHE A 134 3.45 6.08 -27.15
CA PHE A 134 3.88 5.45 -28.40
C PHE A 134 2.76 4.70 -29.11
N PHE A 135 1.95 3.93 -28.37
CA PHE A 135 0.79 3.23 -28.93
C PHE A 135 -0.27 4.19 -29.49
N LEU A 136 -0.51 5.33 -28.83
CA LEU A 136 -1.42 6.35 -29.36
C LEU A 136 -0.88 6.97 -30.66
N CYS A 137 0.42 7.28 -30.71
CA CYS A 137 1.05 7.83 -31.91
C CYS A 137 1.03 6.84 -33.08
N TYR A 138 1.36 5.57 -32.82
CA TYR A 138 1.32 4.51 -33.81
C TYR A 138 -0.09 4.29 -34.36
N PHE A 139 -1.09 4.26 -33.47
CA PHE A 139 -2.47 4.12 -33.86
C PHE A 139 -2.97 5.33 -34.68
N ALA A 140 -2.59 6.55 -34.32
CA ALA A 140 -2.88 7.74 -35.11
C ALA A 140 -2.23 7.68 -36.51
N PHE A 141 -0.98 7.22 -36.61
CA PHE A 141 -0.28 7.04 -37.88
C PHE A 141 -0.94 5.98 -38.77
N PHE A 142 -1.38 4.86 -38.19
CA PHE A 142 -2.13 3.83 -38.91
C PHE A 142 -3.43 4.39 -39.53
N LEU A 143 -4.16 5.23 -38.79
CA LEU A 143 -5.38 5.89 -39.30
C LEU A 143 -5.10 6.88 -40.44
N LEU A 144 -3.90 7.46 -40.53
CA LEU A 144 -3.51 8.34 -41.63
C LEU A 144 -3.18 7.58 -42.92
N ILE A 145 -2.73 6.33 -42.82
CA ILE A 145 -2.31 5.52 -43.97
C ILE A 145 -3.49 4.84 -44.65
N PHE A 146 -4.44 4.34 -43.86
CA PHE A 146 -5.58 3.61 -44.38
C PHE A 146 -6.77 4.55 -44.47
N ASP A 147 -7.13 4.97 -45.70
CA ASP A 147 -8.38 5.70 -46.04
C ASP A 147 -9.62 4.81 -45.78
N LEU A 148 -9.82 4.44 -44.51
CA LEU A 148 -10.91 3.61 -44.02
C LEU A 148 -12.18 4.43 -43.85
N GLU A 149 -13.34 3.81 -44.07
CA GLU A 149 -14.64 4.48 -43.89
C GLU A 149 -14.83 5.00 -42.46
N PRO A 150 -15.19 6.29 -42.27
CA PRO A 150 -15.16 7.00 -40.98
C PRO A 150 -15.88 6.29 -39.83
N THR A 151 -17.03 5.69 -40.11
CA THR A 151 -18.03 5.31 -39.10
C THR A 151 -17.65 4.09 -38.27
N SER A 152 -16.86 3.15 -38.82
CA SER A 152 -16.54 1.88 -38.15
C SER A 152 -15.43 2.00 -37.11
N TYR A 153 -14.49 2.94 -37.27
CA TYR A 153 -13.31 3.02 -36.41
C TYR A 153 -13.42 4.06 -35.28
N TYR A 154 -14.38 5.01 -35.31
CA TYR A 154 -14.56 6.00 -34.22
C TYR A 154 -14.78 5.35 -32.85
N ILE A 155 -15.57 4.28 -32.79
CA ILE A 155 -15.82 3.54 -31.55
C ILE A 155 -14.51 2.93 -31.04
N LEU A 156 -13.69 2.37 -31.93
CA LEU A 156 -12.41 1.77 -31.60
C LEU A 156 -11.39 2.81 -31.11
N ILE A 157 -11.36 4.01 -31.72
CA ILE A 157 -10.56 5.15 -31.22
C ILE A 157 -10.97 5.50 -29.79
N ILE A 158 -12.27 5.68 -29.55
CA ILE A 158 -12.79 6.07 -28.23
C ILE A 158 -12.38 5.04 -27.17
N VAL A 159 -12.51 3.75 -27.49
CA VAL A 159 -12.12 2.66 -26.59
C VAL A 159 -10.62 2.67 -26.30
N ILE A 160 -9.77 2.78 -27.33
CA ILE A 160 -8.30 2.83 -27.15
C ILE A 160 -7.89 4.05 -26.33
N CYS A 161 -8.38 5.24 -26.68
CA CYS A 161 -8.12 6.48 -25.95
C CYS A 161 -8.57 6.37 -24.48
N PHE A 162 -9.73 5.76 -24.24
CA PHE A 162 -10.21 5.52 -22.87
C PHE A 162 -9.25 4.61 -22.10
N ILE A 163 -8.86 3.45 -22.67
CA ILE A 163 -7.93 2.51 -22.04
C ILE A 163 -6.60 3.19 -21.72
N VAL A 164 -6.01 3.90 -22.69
CA VAL A 164 -4.74 4.60 -22.49
C VAL A 164 -4.87 5.68 -21.43
N SER A 165 -5.97 6.45 -21.43
CA SER A 165 -6.20 7.48 -20.41
C SER A 165 -6.29 6.90 -18.99
N VAL A 166 -6.90 5.73 -18.83
CA VAL A 166 -7.00 5.03 -17.54
C VAL A 166 -5.63 4.55 -17.09
N VAL A 167 -4.83 3.95 -17.98
CA VAL A 167 -3.46 3.51 -17.68
C VAL A 167 -2.59 4.71 -17.29
N PHE A 168 -2.61 5.77 -18.09
CA PHE A 168 -1.84 6.99 -17.86
C PHE A 168 -2.17 7.62 -16.50
N ARG A 169 -3.47 7.77 -16.18
CA ARG A 169 -3.93 8.26 -14.87
C ARG A 169 -3.43 7.39 -13.72
N LYS A 170 -3.46 6.06 -13.86
CA LYS A 170 -2.96 5.11 -12.85
C LYS A 170 -1.44 5.27 -12.65
N CYS A 171 -0.67 5.36 -13.72
CA CYS A 171 0.79 5.55 -13.67
C CYS A 171 1.16 6.87 -13.00
N ILE A 172 0.55 7.99 -13.39
CA ILE A 172 0.78 9.30 -12.75
C ILE A 172 0.47 9.25 -11.27
N LYS A 173 -0.67 8.66 -10.88
CA LYS A 173 -1.03 8.52 -9.47
C LYS A 173 0.03 7.74 -8.70
N LYS A 174 0.56 6.65 -9.26
CA LYS A 174 1.63 5.85 -8.65
C LYS A 174 2.95 6.63 -8.54
N LEU A 175 3.36 7.33 -9.59
CA LEU A 175 4.56 8.19 -9.57
C LEU A 175 4.47 9.24 -8.47
N ARG A 176 3.31 9.90 -8.34
CA ARG A 176 3.06 10.88 -7.26
C ARG A 176 3.26 10.26 -5.88
N HIS A 177 2.72 9.06 -5.65
CA HIS A 177 2.90 8.36 -4.38
C HIS A 177 4.37 8.06 -4.08
N PHE A 178 5.13 7.52 -5.04
CA PHE A 178 6.55 7.26 -4.86
C PHE A 178 7.36 8.54 -4.64
N TYR A 179 7.07 9.63 -5.36
CA TYR A 179 7.72 10.92 -5.15
C TYR A 179 7.56 11.43 -3.70
N PHE A 180 6.32 11.46 -3.21
CA PHE A 180 6.05 11.88 -1.82
C PHE A 180 6.63 10.89 -0.81
N GLY A 181 6.61 9.60 -1.12
CA GLY A 181 7.21 8.55 -0.30
C GLY A 181 8.72 8.68 -0.14
N ILE A 182 9.44 8.92 -1.24
CA ILE A 182 10.89 9.17 -1.23
C ILE A 182 11.21 10.43 -0.42
N LYS A 183 10.44 11.51 -0.60
CA LYS A 183 10.59 12.75 0.17
C LYS A 183 10.40 12.49 1.67
N TYR A 184 9.38 11.73 2.04
CA TYR A 184 9.12 11.34 3.42
C TYR A 184 10.25 10.46 3.98
N TYR A 185 10.69 9.46 3.23
CA TYR A 185 11.79 8.57 3.62
C TYR A 185 13.07 9.36 3.91
N LYS A 186 13.50 10.23 3.00
CA LYS A 186 14.72 11.04 3.18
C LYS A 186 14.66 11.95 4.41
N LYS A 187 13.47 12.42 4.80
CA LYS A 187 13.28 13.27 5.97
C LYS A 187 13.33 12.49 7.29
N HIS A 188 12.76 11.28 7.33
CA HIS A 188 12.56 10.52 8.56
C HIS A 188 13.54 9.35 8.75
N PHE A 189 14.28 8.97 7.72
CA PHE A 189 15.28 7.89 7.75
C PHE A 189 16.65 8.37 7.19
N PRO A 190 17.27 9.42 7.77
CA PRO A 190 18.47 10.05 7.20
C PRO A 190 19.75 9.18 7.28
N ASN A 191 19.86 8.28 8.25
CA ASN A 191 21.11 7.59 8.61
C ASN A 191 21.26 6.17 8.04
N GLN A 192 20.40 5.74 7.11
CA GLN A 192 20.50 4.41 6.49
C GLN A 192 21.47 4.35 5.29
N LYS A 193 22.16 5.46 4.98
CA LYS A 193 23.25 5.52 4.00
C LYS A 193 24.61 5.23 4.66
N SER A 194 24.89 4.00 5.06
CA SER A 194 26.27 3.59 5.39
C SER A 194 26.37 2.08 5.61
N LYS A 195 26.22 1.28 4.56
CA LYS A 195 26.80 -0.06 4.44
C LYS A 195 26.99 -0.34 2.94
N GLU A 196 27.93 0.39 2.34
CA GLU A 196 28.71 -0.12 1.20
C GLU A 196 30.04 -0.63 1.76
#